data_AF-A0A7K2M0G9-F1
#
_entry.id   AF-A0A7K2M0G9-F1
#
_cell.length_a   1.000
_cell.length_b   1.000
_cell.length_c   1.000
_cell.angle_alpha   90.00
_cell.angle_beta   90.00
_cell.angle_gamma   90.00
#
_symmetry.space_group_name_H-M   'P 1'
#
loop_
_entity.id
_entity.type
_entity.pdbx_description
1 polymer ?
#
loop_
_entity_poly.entity_id
_entity_poly.type
_entity_poly.pdbx_seq_one_letter_code
_entity_poly.pdbx_strand_id
1 'polypeptide(L)'
;MGREHAAAAATQYLNAVAYPDRAGTVTVLPATGTDYAYGWTFQFDFAQHALSTAPTNTSSPYVIVVPHSGATPHFPPAHLPTAQYMAMCAAGDGAVPQVR
;
A
#
# COMPACT_ATOMS: atom_id res chain seq x y z
N MET A 1 -12.87 -7.85 4.83
CA MET A 1 -12.98 -6.51 4.20
C MET A 1 -12.94 -6.66 2.68
N GLY A 2 -13.78 -5.95 1.91
CA GLY A 2 -13.79 -6.05 0.44
C GLY A 2 -12.74 -5.17 -0.26
N ARG A 3 -12.36 -5.52 -1.49
CA ARG A 3 -11.30 -4.85 -2.27
C ARG A 3 -11.47 -3.34 -2.40
N GLU A 4 -12.64 -2.87 -2.84
CA GLU A 4 -12.89 -1.44 -3.05
C GLU A 4 -12.86 -0.65 -1.74
N HIS A 5 -13.35 -1.27 -0.65
CA HIS A 5 -13.28 -0.66 0.67
C HIS A 5 -11.83 -0.56 1.16
N ALA A 6 -11.01 -1.59 0.92
CA ALA A 6 -9.59 -1.58 1.25
C ALA A 6 -8.82 -0.54 0.43
N ALA A 7 -9.13 -0.40 -0.88
CA ALA A 7 -8.52 0.61 -1.73
C ALA A 7 -8.89 2.04 -1.31
N ALA A 8 -10.14 2.27 -0.87
CA ALA A 8 -10.56 3.55 -0.31
C ALA A 8 -9.81 3.88 0.99
N ALA A 9 -9.67 2.90 1.91
CA ALA A 9 -8.91 3.06 3.15
C ALA A 9 -7.42 3.38 2.87
N ALA A 10 -6.81 2.70 1.91
CA ALA A 10 -5.45 3.01 1.46
C ALA A 10 -5.33 4.42 0.88
N THR A 11 -6.28 4.83 0.02
CA THR A 11 -6.30 6.18 -0.57
C THR A 11 -6.40 7.25 0.51
N GLN A 12 -7.28 7.04 1.49
CA GLN A 12 -7.44 7.95 2.62
C GLN A 12 -6.14 8.04 3.43
N TYR A 13 -5.54 6.91 3.80
CA TYR A 13 -4.28 6.89 4.54
C TYR A 13 -3.15 7.60 3.77
N LEU A 14 -3.02 7.34 2.47
CA LEU A 14 -1.98 7.94 1.64
C LEU A 14 -2.11 9.46 1.59
N ASN A 15 -3.33 9.98 1.43
CA ASN A 15 -3.56 11.42 1.30
C ASN A 15 -3.61 12.16 2.65
N ALA A 16 -3.97 11.48 3.74
CA ALA A 16 -4.11 12.12 5.05
C ALA A 16 -2.90 11.94 5.97
N VAL A 17 -2.15 10.84 5.80
CA VAL A 17 -1.10 10.42 6.75
C VAL A 17 0.25 10.26 6.08
N ALA A 18 0.35 9.46 5.02
CA ALA A 18 1.65 9.14 4.43
C ALA A 18 2.22 10.30 3.60
N TYR A 19 1.36 11.01 2.85
CA TYR A 19 1.74 12.10 1.96
C TYR A 19 0.77 13.29 2.07
N PRO A 20 0.63 13.91 3.26
CA PRO A 20 -0.33 15.01 3.48
C PRO A 20 -0.01 16.23 2.60
N ASP A 21 1.27 16.53 2.35
CA ASP A 21 1.69 17.63 1.48
C ASP A 21 1.36 17.41 -0.01
N ARG A 22 0.93 16.19 -0.35
CA ARG A 22 0.55 15.75 -1.70
C ARG A 22 -0.90 15.26 -1.75
N ALA A 23 -1.71 15.62 -0.75
CA ALA A 23 -3.12 15.25 -0.68
C ALA A 23 -3.86 15.62 -1.97
N GLY A 24 -4.71 14.71 -2.44
CA GLY A 24 -5.42 14.81 -3.72
C GLY A 24 -4.60 14.40 -4.94
N THR A 25 -3.30 14.11 -4.79
CA THR A 25 -2.45 13.68 -5.91
C THR A 25 -2.05 12.21 -5.86
N VAL A 26 -2.37 11.48 -4.78
CA VAL A 26 -2.03 10.06 -4.63
C VAL A 26 -3.26 9.21 -4.88
N THR A 27 -3.16 8.26 -5.82
CA THR A 27 -4.28 7.39 -6.23
C THR A 27 -3.88 5.93 -6.13
N VAL A 28 -4.67 5.15 -5.38
CA VAL A 28 -4.56 3.69 -5.34
C VAL A 28 -5.19 3.09 -6.60
N LEU A 29 -4.62 2.00 -7.12
CA LEU A 29 -5.10 1.27 -8.29
C LEU A 29 -5.82 -0.01 -7.85
N PRO A 30 -7.17 -0.03 -7.69
CA PRO A 30 -7.86 -1.18 -7.10
C PRO A 30 -7.70 -2.48 -7.89
N ALA A 31 -7.54 -2.38 -9.21
CA ALA A 31 -7.30 -3.52 -10.10
C ALA A 31 -6.00 -4.28 -9.82
N THR A 32 -5.03 -3.64 -9.15
CA THR A 32 -3.75 -4.26 -8.74
C THR A 32 -3.85 -5.00 -7.40
N GLY A 33 -5.04 -4.98 -6.79
CA GLY A 33 -5.31 -5.59 -5.49
C GLY A 33 -5.01 -7.07 -5.48
N THR A 34 -4.03 -7.47 -4.67
CA THR A 34 -3.79 -8.89 -4.33
C THR A 34 -4.27 -9.14 -2.91
N ASP A 35 -5.12 -10.16 -2.75
CA ASP A 35 -5.61 -10.59 -1.44
C ASP A 35 -4.63 -11.59 -0.81
N TYR A 36 -4.22 -11.32 0.43
CA TYR A 36 -3.44 -12.23 1.26
C TYR A 36 -4.18 -12.49 2.56
N ALA A 37 -3.83 -13.58 3.25
CA ALA A 37 -4.43 -13.92 4.55
C ALA A 37 -4.34 -12.77 5.59
N TYR A 38 -3.27 -11.98 5.57
CA TYR A 38 -3.09 -10.84 6.46
C TYR A 38 -3.90 -9.60 6.03
N GLY A 39 -4.07 -9.36 4.73
CA GLY A 39 -4.62 -8.13 4.20
C GLY A 39 -4.52 -8.01 2.69
N TRP A 40 -4.97 -6.89 2.16
CA TRP A 40 -4.78 -6.53 0.76
C TRP A 40 -3.44 -5.83 0.53
N THR A 41 -2.91 -5.96 -0.67
CA THR A 41 -1.86 -5.07 -1.18
C THR A 41 -2.33 -4.38 -2.45
N PHE A 42 -2.01 -3.10 -2.60
CA PHE A 42 -2.31 -2.35 -3.83
C PHE A 42 -1.08 -1.60 -4.30
N GLN A 43 -0.98 -1.40 -5.61
CA GLN A 43 -0.15 -0.36 -6.17
C GLN A 43 -0.84 1.00 -6.06
N PHE A 44 -0.06 2.06 -5.95
CA PHE A 44 -0.54 3.44 -6.05
C PHE A 44 0.43 4.30 -6.87
N ASP A 45 -0.07 5.43 -7.35
CA ASP A 45 0.69 6.37 -8.16
C ASP A 45 0.42 7.81 -7.73
N PHE A 46 1.32 8.72 -8.11
CA PHE A 46 1.16 10.16 -7.94
C PHE A 46 0.77 10.78 -9.28
N ALA A 47 -0.19 11.71 -9.28
CA ALA A 47 -0.64 12.40 -10.49
C ALA A 47 0.50 13.11 -11.26
N GLN A 48 1.59 13.47 -10.59
CA GLN A 48 2.78 14.05 -11.22
C GLN A 48 3.54 13.06 -12.12
N HIS A 49 3.44 11.74 -11.88
CA HIS A 49 4.06 10.71 -12.72
C HIS A 49 3.23 10.38 -13.98
N ALA A 50 1.92 10.63 -13.97
CA ALA A 50 1.04 10.39 -15.13
C ALA A 50 1.34 11.31 -16.34
N LEU A 51 2.06 12.42 -16.14
CA LEU A 51 2.46 13.36 -17.19
C LEU A 51 3.84 13.05 -17.81
N SER A 52 4.62 12.13 -17.22
CA SER A 52 5.94 11.77 -17.75
C SER A 52 5.79 10.71 -18.84
N THR A 53 5.92 11.12 -20.11
CA THR A 53 5.92 10.22 -21.28
C THR A 53 7.20 9.38 -21.41
N ALA A 54 8.13 9.48 -20.45
CA ALA A 54 9.32 8.63 -20.42
C ALA A 54 8.98 7.29 -19.73
N PRO A 55 9.29 6.13 -20.35
CA PRO A 55 9.12 4.83 -19.71
C PRO A 55 10.01 4.79 -18.47
N THR A 56 9.41 5.03 -17.31
CA THR A 56 10.14 5.02 -16.05
C THR A 56 10.29 3.55 -15.69
N ASN A 57 11.43 2.98 -16.05
CA ASN A 57 11.86 1.65 -15.63
C ASN A 57 12.22 1.71 -14.14
N THR A 58 11.25 1.97 -13.26
CA THR A 58 11.41 1.86 -11.81
C THR A 58 10.75 0.58 -11.36
N SER A 59 11.57 -0.47 -11.33
CA SER A 59 11.28 -1.74 -10.69
C SER A 59 11.15 -1.54 -9.18
N SER A 60 10.02 -1.00 -8.76
CA SER A 60 9.31 -1.27 -7.51
C SER A 60 8.02 -0.47 -7.57
N PRO A 61 6.87 -1.07 -7.93
CA PRO A 61 5.61 -0.34 -7.84
C PRO A 61 5.43 0.08 -6.38
N TYR A 62 5.02 1.33 -6.13
CA TYR A 62 4.72 1.76 -4.78
C TYR A 62 3.60 0.87 -4.23
N VAL A 63 3.88 0.06 -3.20
CA VAL A 63 2.91 -0.87 -2.62
C VAL A 63 2.45 -0.37 -1.26
N ILE A 64 1.15 -0.42 -1.02
CA ILE A 64 0.53 -0.19 0.29
C ILE A 64 -0.17 -1.48 0.75
N VAL A 65 -0.01 -1.81 2.03
CA VAL A 65 -0.68 -2.93 2.71
C VAL A 65 -1.89 -2.40 3.48
N VAL A 66 -3.01 -3.11 3.39
CA VAL A 66 -4.26 -2.83 4.14
C VAL A 66 -4.69 -4.10 4.90
N PRO A 67 -4.42 -4.19 6.20
CA PRO A 67 -4.78 -5.36 7.01
C PRO A 67 -6.27 -5.66 7.02
N HIS A 68 -6.65 -6.94 6.96
CA HIS A 68 -8.05 -7.37 7.11
C HIS A 68 -8.62 -7.09 8.51
N SER A 69 -7.74 -6.97 9.51
CA SER A 69 -8.08 -6.67 10.90
C SER A 69 -8.58 -5.23 11.11
N GLY A 70 -8.41 -4.34 10.13
CA GLY A 70 -8.70 -2.92 10.27
C GLY A 70 -7.57 -2.11 10.93
N ALA A 71 -6.41 -2.74 11.19
CA ALA A 71 -5.21 -2.01 11.58
C ALA A 71 -4.79 -1.01 10.48
N THR A 72 -4.03 0.01 10.88
CA THR A 72 -3.62 1.11 9.99
C THR A 72 -2.89 0.58 8.73
N PRO A 73 -3.24 1.09 7.54
CA PRO A 73 -2.47 0.82 6.34
C PRO A 73 -1.00 1.22 6.51
N HIS A 74 -0.09 0.47 5.90
CA HIS A 74 1.35 0.71 6.06
C HIS A 74 2.14 0.19 4.86
N PHE A 75 3.40 0.60 4.77
CA PHE A 75 4.31 0.13 3.74
C PHE A 75 5.02 -1.14 4.20
N PRO A 76 5.20 -2.14 3.32
CA PRO A 76 6.07 -3.27 3.62
C PRO A 76 7.53 -2.80 3.74
N PRO A 77 8.39 -3.50 4.50
CA PRO A 77 9.82 -3.19 4.57
C PRO A 77 10.48 -3.30 3.18
N ALA A 78 11.23 -2.26 2.77
CA ALA A 78 11.81 -2.18 1.42
C ALA A 78 12.81 -3.31 1.06
N HIS A 79 13.41 -3.95 2.07
CA HIS A 79 14.37 -5.05 1.89
C HIS A 79 13.70 -6.43 1.80
N LEU A 80 12.38 -6.52 1.97
CA LEU A 80 11.63 -7.78 1.93
C LEU A 80 10.67 -7.80 0.74
N PRO A 81 10.58 -8.91 -0.01
CA PRO A 81 9.51 -9.11 -0.97
C PRO A 81 8.15 -9.00 -0.28
N THR A 82 7.22 -8.24 -0.85
CA THR A 82 5.88 -8.00 -0.27
C THR A 82 5.17 -9.30 0.10
N ALA A 83 5.17 -10.30 -0.79
CA ALA A 83 4.52 -11.58 -0.51
C ALA A 83 5.11 -12.31 0.72
N GLN A 84 6.43 -12.23 0.91
CA GLN A 84 7.11 -12.79 2.08
C GLN A 84 6.72 -12.02 3.35
N TYR A 85 6.69 -10.69 3.30
CA TYR A 85 6.22 -9.86 4.41
C TYR A 85 4.78 -10.19 4.81
N MET A 86 3.88 -10.32 3.84
CA MET A 86 2.48 -10.69 4.10
C MET A 86 2.34 -12.06 4.76
N ALA A 87 3.16 -13.03 4.35
CA ALA A 87 3.19 -14.37 4.95
C ALA A 87 3.69 -14.33 6.41
N MET A 88 4.76 -13.58 6.69
CA MET A 88 5.27 -13.39 8.06
C MET A 88 4.24 -12.73 8.98
N CYS A 89 3.52 -11.72 8.46
CA CYS A 89 2.44 -11.08 9.21
C CYS A 89 1.28 -12.02 9.51
N ALA A 90 0.87 -12.85 8.54
CA ALA A 90 -0.16 -13.85 8.74
C ALA A 90 0.23 -14.93 9.77
N ALA A 91 1.52 -15.25 9.89
CA ALA A 91 2.05 -16.20 10.87
C ALA A 91 2.16 -15.63 12.29
N GLY A 92 1.99 -14.31 12.48
CA GLY A 92 2.18 -13.64 13.77
C GLY A 92 3.62 -13.18 14.05
N ASP A 93 4.55 -13.39 13.13
CA ASP A 93 5.95 -12.94 13.21
C ASP A 93 6.15 -11.50 12.69
N GLY A 94 5.11 -10.90 12.10
CA GLY A 94 5.11 -9.55 11.57
C GLY A 94 4.99 -8.51 12.68
N ALA A 95 6.10 -8.16 13.32
CA ALA A 95 6.17 -6.98 14.18
C ALA A 95 5.85 -5.72 13.36
N VAL A 96 4.60 -5.27 13.40
CA VAL A 96 4.21 -3.92 12.99
C VAL A 96 5.00 -2.93 13.86
N PRO A 97 5.80 -2.01 13.29
CA PRO A 97 6.42 -0.97 14.08
C PRO A 97 5.30 -0.08 14.63
N GLN A 98 5.06 -0.19 15.94
CA GLN A 98 4.29 0.78 16.70
C GLN A 98 5.11 2.08 16.70
N VAL A 99 4.74 3.03 15.84
CA VAL A 99 5.23 4.40 15.94
C VAL A 99 4.68 4.95 17.27
N ARG A 100 5.60 5.20 18.22
CA ARG A 100 5.33 5.93 19.46
C ARG A 100 5.11 7.41 19.16
#